data_AF-A0A9X1HYR1-F1
#
_entry.id   AF-A0A9X1HYR1-F1
#
_cell.length_a   1.000
_cell.length_b   1.000
_cell.length_c   1.000
_cell.angle_alpha   90.00
_cell.angle_beta   90.00
_cell.angle_gamma   90.00
#
_symmetry.space_group_name_H-M   'P 1'
#
loop_
_entity.id
_entity.type
_entity.pdbx_description
1 polymer ?
#
loop_
_entity_poly.entity_id
_entity_poly.type
_entity_poly.pdbx_seq_one_letter_code
_entity_poly.pdbx_strand_id
1 'polypeptide(L)'
;MDEILRHYHLQVLGLQPNASQLEVKQAYRALSKKYHPDISRNSESSEYFLRVKEAYEFLERYGTASYAPPRPAEDPRAKWREEAKARVKTRRYEEAMARRKQIETIVGGLTYVIFIILAFNVFLSIDYLLPKRSYQPKSFIILQYQQTDVLKADDLKLEFPEHTFDTSQGIRNLQILFTRILNKPVGLDVTYEDGSDVFTPKVGTYAFFGFLIPFTFILALIYFKAGLSPENRLTLGIFIMIPFIMQIIAIAKY
;
A
#
# COMPACT_ATOMS: atom_id res chain seq x y z
N MET A 1 -57.24 40.27 -11.32
CA MET A 1 -57.30 38.99 -10.58
C MET A 1 -56.09 38.85 -9.65
N ASP A 2 -54.87 39.17 -10.12
CA ASP A 2 -53.62 39.04 -9.35
C ASP A 2 -53.53 39.89 -8.07
N GLU A 3 -54.14 41.07 -8.03
CA GLU A 3 -54.03 41.98 -6.88
C GLU A 3 -54.83 41.51 -5.66
N ILE A 4 -55.99 40.87 -5.88
CA ILE A 4 -56.84 40.31 -4.81
C ILE A 4 -56.15 39.11 -4.15
N LEU A 5 -55.55 38.23 -4.96
CA LEU A 5 -54.81 37.06 -4.49
C LEU A 5 -53.57 37.47 -3.69
N ARG A 6 -52.83 38.48 -4.17
CA ARG A 6 -51.69 39.03 -3.42
C ARG A 6 -52.11 39.59 -2.07
N HIS A 7 -53.20 40.38 -2.02
CA HIS A 7 -53.70 40.94 -0.77
C HIS A 7 -54.11 39.84 0.22
N TYR A 8 -54.76 38.78 -0.27
CA TYR A 8 -55.12 37.61 0.54
C TYR A 8 -53.87 36.94 1.15
N HIS A 9 -52.83 36.67 0.36
CA HIS A 9 -51.62 36.03 0.88
C HIS A 9 -50.82 36.93 1.85
N LEU A 10 -50.84 38.26 1.68
CA LEU A 10 -50.27 39.20 2.66
C LEU A 10 -51.06 39.18 3.97
N GLN A 11 -52.39 39.13 3.91
CA GLN A 11 -53.24 39.01 5.10
C GLN A 11 -53.02 37.69 5.84
N VAL A 12 -52.81 36.58 5.13
CA VAL A 12 -52.49 35.27 5.74
C VAL A 12 -51.19 35.34 6.56
N LEU A 13 -50.21 36.13 6.11
CA LEU A 13 -48.97 36.40 6.86
C LEU A 13 -49.12 37.53 7.90
N GLY A 14 -50.30 38.15 8.01
CA GLY A 14 -50.57 39.27 8.92
C GLY A 14 -49.90 40.59 8.52
N LEU A 15 -49.63 40.77 7.23
CA LEU A 15 -48.88 41.89 6.68
C LEU A 15 -49.78 42.90 5.95
N GLN A 16 -49.33 44.15 5.93
CA GLN A 16 -49.99 45.23 5.19
C GLN A 16 -49.81 45.06 3.67
N PRO A 17 -50.69 45.63 2.83
CA PRO A 17 -50.62 45.49 1.37
C PRO A 17 -49.32 46.03 0.73
N ASN A 18 -48.62 46.90 1.45
CA ASN A 18 -47.35 47.52 1.06
C ASN A 18 -46.12 46.83 1.68
N ALA A 19 -46.28 45.66 2.31
CA ALA A 19 -45.17 44.99 2.99
C ALA A 19 -44.03 44.58 2.04
N SER A 20 -42.80 44.72 2.51
CA SER A 20 -41.56 44.36 1.81
C SER A 20 -41.33 42.84 1.82
N GLN A 21 -40.57 42.31 0.85
CA GLN A 21 -40.16 40.91 0.85
C GLN A 21 -39.39 40.50 2.11
N LEU A 22 -38.65 41.44 2.74
CA LEU A 22 -38.01 41.19 4.03
C LEU A 22 -39.03 40.91 5.14
N GLU A 23 -40.11 41.70 5.17
CA GLU A 23 -41.19 41.55 6.15
C GLU A 23 -41.97 40.25 5.90
N VAL A 24 -42.23 39.91 4.63
CA VAL A 24 -42.80 38.62 4.20
C VAL A 24 -41.97 37.45 4.73
N LYS A 25 -40.64 37.50 4.56
CA LYS A 25 -39.73 36.44 5.03
C LYS A 25 -39.62 36.37 6.55
N GLN A 26 -39.66 37.51 7.23
CA GLN A 26 -39.64 37.56 8.70
C GLN A 26 -40.95 37.02 9.31
N ALA A 27 -42.09 37.46 8.78
CA ALA A 27 -43.41 37.00 9.20
C ALA A 27 -43.57 35.49 8.98
N TYR A 28 -43.16 34.99 7.80
CA TYR A 28 -43.13 33.55 7.53
C TYR A 28 -42.30 32.79 8.56
N ARG A 29 -41.05 33.21 8.82
CA ARG A 29 -40.20 32.54 9.83
C ARG A 29 -40.82 32.52 11.22
N ALA A 30 -41.45 33.62 11.63
CA ALA A 30 -42.11 33.72 12.93
C ALA A 30 -43.34 32.81 13.02
N LEU A 31 -44.21 32.83 12.01
CA LEU A 31 -45.42 32.02 11.94
C LEU A 31 -45.09 30.53 11.77
N SER A 32 -44.13 30.17 10.91
CA SER A 32 -43.68 28.78 10.73
C SER A 32 -43.11 28.19 12.02
N LYS A 33 -42.38 28.96 12.82
CA LYS A 33 -41.89 28.49 14.12
C LYS A 33 -43.02 28.34 15.14
N LYS A 34 -44.04 29.20 15.07
CA LYS A 34 -45.19 29.17 15.98
C LYS A 34 -46.15 28.01 15.70
N TYR A 35 -46.38 27.70 14.43
CA TYR A 35 -47.34 26.69 13.98
C TYR A 35 -46.68 25.41 13.45
N HIS A 36 -45.38 25.20 13.69
CA HIS A 36 -44.68 23.99 13.26
C HIS A 36 -45.34 22.74 13.86
N PRO A 37 -45.57 21.66 13.08
CA PRO A 37 -46.22 20.44 13.58
C PRO A 37 -45.46 19.80 14.75
N ASP A 38 -44.14 19.98 14.82
CA ASP A 38 -43.33 19.49 15.95
C ASP A 38 -43.53 20.29 17.25
N ILE A 39 -43.97 21.55 17.16
CA ILE A 39 -44.10 22.48 18.30
C ILE A 39 -45.56 22.60 18.75
N SER A 40 -46.51 22.56 17.82
CA SER A 40 -47.95 22.67 18.10
C SER A 40 -48.70 21.46 17.53
N ARG A 41 -49.25 20.62 18.41
CA ARG A 41 -49.88 19.31 18.08
C ARG A 41 -51.40 19.38 17.84
N ASN A 42 -51.96 20.56 17.55
CA ASN A 42 -53.39 20.70 17.28
C ASN A 42 -53.69 20.45 15.79
N SER A 43 -54.86 19.92 15.43
CA SER A 43 -55.21 19.73 14.01
C SER A 43 -55.27 21.05 13.25
N GLU A 44 -55.71 22.12 13.91
CA GLU A 44 -55.82 23.47 13.33
C GLU A 44 -54.45 24.12 13.05
N SER A 45 -53.40 23.79 13.82
CA SER A 45 -52.05 24.36 13.59
C SER A 45 -51.42 23.84 12.31
N SER A 46 -51.70 22.59 11.94
CA SER A 46 -51.22 21.97 10.69
C SER A 46 -51.84 22.64 9.46
N GLU A 47 -53.16 22.88 9.47
CA GLU A 47 -53.86 23.56 8.38
C GLU A 47 -53.39 25.01 8.26
N TYR A 48 -53.20 25.70 9.38
CA TYR A 48 -52.71 27.07 9.39
C TYR A 48 -51.25 27.16 8.90
N PHE A 49 -50.39 26.21 9.27
CA PHE A 49 -49.02 26.12 8.76
C PHE A 49 -48.98 25.96 7.24
N LEU A 50 -49.86 25.11 6.68
CA LEU A 50 -49.95 24.92 5.24
C LEU A 50 -50.36 26.21 4.52
N ARG A 51 -51.37 26.93 5.03
CA ARG A 51 -51.79 28.23 4.48
C ARG A 51 -50.68 29.29 4.52
N VAL A 52 -49.93 29.35 5.64
CA VAL A 52 -48.78 30.25 5.79
C VAL A 52 -47.67 29.92 4.78
N LYS A 53 -47.42 28.63 4.54
CA LYS A 53 -46.45 28.17 3.55
C LYS A 53 -46.88 28.53 2.12
N GLU A 54 -48.13 28.25 1.75
CA GLU A 54 -48.68 28.60 0.43
C GLU A 54 -48.63 30.10 0.17
N ALA A 55 -48.96 30.91 1.19
CA ALA A 55 -48.87 32.36 1.10
C ALA A 55 -47.45 32.88 0.89
N TYR A 56 -46.47 32.30 1.59
CA TYR A 56 -45.06 32.65 1.38
C TYR A 56 -44.59 32.26 -0.03
N GLU A 57 -44.88 31.05 -0.50
CA GLU A 57 -44.49 30.57 -1.82
C GLU A 57 -45.10 31.41 -2.95
N PHE A 58 -46.37 31.80 -2.82
CA PHE A 58 -47.02 32.69 -3.77
C PHE A 58 -46.35 34.08 -3.80
N LEU A 59 -46.09 34.67 -2.63
CA LEU A 59 -45.48 36.00 -2.53
C LEU A 59 -44.01 36.01 -2.93
N GLU A 60 -43.28 34.91 -2.76
CA GLU A 60 -41.89 34.76 -3.22
C GLU A 60 -41.82 34.64 -4.76
N ARG A 61 -42.78 33.96 -5.38
CA ARG A 61 -42.83 33.76 -6.84
C ARG A 61 -43.42 34.95 -7.61
N TYR A 62 -44.46 35.59 -7.09
CA TYR A 62 -45.24 36.61 -7.80
C TYR A 62 -45.19 38.00 -7.14
N GLY A 63 -44.52 38.15 -5.99
CA GLY A 63 -44.32 39.45 -5.34
C GLY A 63 -43.39 40.34 -6.18
N THR A 64 -43.87 41.51 -6.55
CA THR A 64 -43.13 42.53 -7.32
C THR A 64 -41.73 42.75 -6.78
N ALA A 65 -40.74 42.63 -7.67
CA ALA A 65 -39.32 42.96 -7.55
C ALA A 65 -38.62 42.48 -6.26
N SER A 66 -37.96 41.32 -6.44
CA SER A 66 -36.89 40.75 -5.61
C SER A 66 -36.13 41.81 -4.81
N TYR A 67 -36.30 41.80 -3.48
CA TYR A 67 -35.30 42.41 -2.60
C TYR A 67 -34.06 41.51 -2.68
N ALA A 68 -33.16 41.83 -3.62
CA ALA A 68 -31.78 41.41 -3.49
C ALA A 68 -31.20 42.26 -2.36
N PRO A 69 -30.78 41.68 -1.22
CA PRO A 69 -30.04 42.45 -0.24
C PRO A 69 -28.88 43.15 -0.95
N PRO A 70 -28.57 44.41 -0.61
CA PRO A 70 -27.40 45.07 -1.17
C PRO A 70 -26.22 44.11 -1.02
N ARG A 71 -25.50 43.84 -2.12
CA ARG A 71 -24.32 42.98 -2.07
C ARG A 71 -23.47 43.48 -0.90
N PRO A 72 -23.11 42.62 0.07
CA PRO A 72 -22.23 43.03 1.15
C PRO A 72 -21.06 43.77 0.53
N ALA A 73 -20.69 44.93 1.08
CA ALA A 73 -19.53 45.66 0.60
C ALA A 73 -18.37 44.67 0.45
N GLU A 74 -17.76 44.65 -0.74
CA GLU A 74 -16.72 43.69 -1.10
C GLU A 74 -15.62 43.76 -0.03
N ASP A 75 -15.42 42.67 0.72
CA ASP A 75 -14.46 42.67 1.82
C ASP A 75 -13.08 43.06 1.24
N PRO A 76 -12.47 44.18 1.67
CA PRO A 76 -11.19 44.62 1.14
C PRO A 76 -10.08 43.57 1.28
N ARG A 77 -10.24 42.62 2.22
CA ARG A 77 -9.34 41.49 2.48
C ARG A 77 -9.73 40.21 1.73
N ALA A 78 -10.83 40.19 0.97
CA ALA A 78 -11.24 39.02 0.19
C ALA A 78 -10.16 38.61 -0.81
N LYS A 79 -9.66 39.56 -1.61
CA LYS A 79 -8.55 39.33 -2.56
C LYS A 79 -7.32 38.75 -1.86
N TRP A 80 -6.93 39.34 -0.73
CA TRP A 80 -5.81 38.87 0.08
C TRP A 80 -5.98 37.43 0.58
N ARG A 81 -7.19 37.03 0.99
CA ARG A 81 -7.50 35.65 1.41
C ARG A 81 -7.44 34.67 0.25
N GLU A 82 -7.94 35.06 -0.93
CA GLU A 82 -7.90 34.23 -2.13
C GLU A 82 -6.47 34.01 -2.61
N GLU A 83 -5.68 35.09 -2.68
CA GLU A 83 -4.26 34.99 -3.00
C GLU A 83 -3.49 34.16 -1.97
N ALA A 84 -3.79 34.33 -0.67
CA ALA A 84 -3.16 33.52 0.38
C ALA A 84 -3.48 32.03 0.21
N LYS A 85 -4.74 31.68 -0.09
CA LYS A 85 -5.14 30.29 -0.39
C LYS A 85 -4.45 29.77 -1.66
N ALA A 86 -4.37 30.58 -2.71
CA ALA A 86 -3.70 30.22 -3.96
C ALA A 86 -2.20 29.97 -3.72
N ARG A 87 -1.52 30.87 -3.01
CA ARG A 87 -0.10 30.71 -2.63
C ARG A 87 0.14 29.42 -1.85
N VAL A 88 -0.70 29.11 -0.86
CA VAL A 88 -0.59 27.85 -0.10
C VAL A 88 -0.81 26.63 -1.00
N LYS A 89 -1.79 26.68 -1.92
CA LYS A 89 -2.04 25.59 -2.87
C LYS A 89 -0.86 25.36 -3.80
N THR A 90 -0.31 26.43 -4.38
CA THR A 90 0.87 26.37 -5.26
C THR A 90 2.07 25.83 -4.52
N ARG A 91 2.36 26.34 -3.30
CA ARG A 91 3.47 25.86 -2.48
C ARG A 91 3.34 24.37 -2.17
N ARG A 92 2.14 23.90 -1.80
CA ARG A 92 1.88 22.47 -1.55
C ARG A 92 2.10 21.63 -2.81
N TYR A 93 1.73 22.13 -3.99
CA TYR A 93 1.98 21.45 -5.26
C TYR A 93 3.47 21.40 -5.60
N GLU A 94 4.20 22.50 -5.43
CA GLU A 94 5.65 22.56 -5.62
C GLU A 94 6.38 21.62 -4.66
N GLU A 95 6.02 21.62 -3.38
CA GLU A 95 6.56 20.70 -2.37
C GLU A 95 6.28 19.23 -2.74
N ALA A 96 5.06 18.91 -3.19
CA ALA A 96 4.70 17.55 -3.61
C ALA A 96 5.47 17.12 -4.86
N MET A 97 5.63 18.01 -5.85
CA MET A 97 6.40 17.75 -7.06
C MET A 97 7.89 17.59 -6.76
N ALA A 98 8.45 18.40 -5.86
CA ALA A 98 9.83 18.28 -5.40
C ALA A 98 10.07 16.95 -4.70
N ARG A 99 9.19 16.54 -3.77
CA ARG A 99 9.24 15.23 -3.12
C ARG A 99 9.17 14.09 -4.14
N ARG A 100 8.25 14.17 -5.09
CA ARG A 100 8.10 13.16 -6.14
C ARG A 100 9.38 13.03 -6.97
N LYS A 101 9.98 14.15 -7.38
CA LYS A 101 11.24 14.15 -8.14
C LYS A 101 12.41 13.57 -7.34
N GLN A 102 12.49 13.86 -6.04
CA GLN A 102 13.47 13.23 -5.15
C GLN A 102 13.29 11.70 -5.11
N ILE A 103 12.05 11.21 -4.94
CA ILE A 103 11.76 9.78 -4.94
C ILE A 103 12.13 9.15 -6.29
N GLU A 104 11.76 9.77 -7.41
CA GLU A 104 12.11 9.26 -8.75
C GLU A 104 13.62 9.16 -8.96
N THR A 105 14.39 10.12 -8.44
CA THR A 105 15.86 10.09 -8.48
C THR A 105 16.41 8.91 -7.68
N ILE A 106 15.91 8.71 -6.45
CA ILE A 106 16.30 7.58 -5.58
C ILE A 106 15.93 6.25 -6.24
N VAL A 107 14.72 6.13 -6.79
CA VAL A 107 14.24 4.94 -7.49
C VAL A 107 15.12 4.63 -8.71
N GLY A 108 15.59 5.65 -9.43
CA GLY A 108 16.55 5.48 -10.53
C GLY A 108 17.86 4.84 -10.06
N GLY A 109 18.46 5.35 -8.98
CA GLY A 109 19.65 4.76 -8.37
C GLY A 109 19.41 3.33 -7.87
N LEU A 110 18.26 3.09 -7.21
CA LEU A 110 17.86 1.77 -6.75
C LEU A 110 17.65 0.79 -7.91
N THR A 111 17.14 1.26 -9.06
CA THR A 111 16.97 0.44 -10.27
C THR A 111 18.32 -0.11 -10.73
N TYR A 112 19.38 0.70 -10.67
CA TYR A 112 20.74 0.26 -11.02
C TYR A 112 21.25 -0.83 -10.08
N VAL A 113 21.05 -0.67 -8.77
CA VAL A 113 21.38 -1.70 -7.76
C VAL A 113 20.61 -3.00 -8.02
N ILE A 114 19.32 -2.91 -8.36
CA ILE A 114 18.50 -4.09 -8.70
C ILE A 114 19.08 -4.82 -9.92
N PHE A 115 19.56 -4.12 -10.95
CA PHE A 115 20.23 -4.79 -12.07
C PHE A 115 21.50 -5.55 -11.63
N ILE A 116 22.29 -4.99 -10.72
CA ILE A 116 23.45 -5.68 -10.14
C ILE A 116 23.01 -6.96 -9.40
N ILE A 117 21.95 -6.86 -8.59
CA ILE A 117 21.39 -8.01 -7.86
C ILE A 117 20.89 -9.09 -8.83
N LEU A 118 20.23 -8.70 -9.91
CA LEU A 118 19.77 -9.64 -10.93
C LEU A 118 20.94 -10.32 -11.63
N ALA A 119 21.97 -9.57 -12.03
CA ALA A 119 23.18 -10.13 -12.62
C ALA A 119 23.88 -11.10 -11.66
N PHE A 120 23.94 -10.77 -10.37
CA PHE A 120 24.48 -11.66 -9.34
C PHE A 120 23.65 -12.93 -9.19
N ASN A 121 22.32 -12.85 -9.23
CA ASN A 121 21.44 -14.02 -9.17
C ASN A 121 21.59 -14.92 -10.42
N VAL A 122 21.80 -14.33 -11.61
CA VAL A 122 22.15 -15.08 -12.82
C VAL A 122 23.49 -15.78 -12.63
N PHE A 123 24.50 -15.09 -12.12
CA PHE A 123 25.81 -15.67 -11.83
C PHE A 123 25.72 -16.87 -10.86
N LEU A 124 24.98 -16.73 -9.75
CA LEU A 124 24.74 -17.83 -8.81
C LEU A 124 24.03 -19.01 -9.46
N SER A 125 23.08 -18.74 -10.36
CA SER A 125 22.37 -19.78 -11.12
C SER A 125 23.32 -20.53 -12.04
N ILE A 126 24.22 -19.82 -12.73
CA ILE A 126 25.25 -20.43 -13.59
C ILE A 126 26.18 -21.30 -12.74
N ASP A 127 26.71 -20.79 -11.62
CA ASP A 127 27.59 -21.56 -10.74
C ASP A 127 26.91 -22.84 -10.21
N TYR A 128 25.60 -22.76 -9.93
CA TYR A 128 24.82 -23.92 -9.53
C TYR A 128 24.63 -24.93 -10.67
N LEU A 129 24.39 -24.47 -11.90
CA LEU A 129 24.10 -25.34 -13.05
C LEU A 129 25.35 -26.01 -13.63
N LEU A 130 26.55 -25.44 -13.41
CA LEU A 130 27.79 -26.04 -13.87
C LEU A 130 28.05 -27.41 -13.21
N PRO A 131 28.75 -28.34 -13.91
CA PRO A 131 29.11 -29.63 -13.37
C PRO A 131 29.83 -29.52 -12.02
N LYS A 132 29.30 -30.22 -11.01
CA LYS A 132 29.81 -30.18 -9.64
C LYS A 132 31.20 -30.80 -9.55
N ARG A 133 32.00 -30.36 -8.57
CA ARG A 133 33.23 -31.05 -8.17
C ARG A 133 32.92 -31.99 -7.02
N SER A 134 33.30 -33.25 -7.16
CA SER A 134 33.20 -34.23 -6.08
C SER A 134 34.50 -34.25 -5.27
N TYR A 135 34.40 -34.29 -3.95
CA TYR A 135 35.51 -34.40 -3.02
C TYR A 135 35.23 -35.53 -2.03
N GLN A 136 36.16 -36.46 -1.90
CA GLN A 136 36.12 -37.51 -0.89
C GLN A 136 36.94 -37.06 0.33
N PRO A 137 36.32 -36.86 1.50
CA PRO A 137 37.04 -36.48 2.70
C PRO A 137 37.91 -37.64 3.21
N LYS A 138 39.04 -37.31 3.83
CA LYS A 138 39.94 -38.34 4.40
C LYS A 138 39.35 -38.97 5.65
N SER A 139 38.63 -38.17 6.43
CA SER A 139 37.93 -38.60 7.62
C SER A 139 36.63 -37.84 7.78
N PHE A 140 35.60 -38.52 8.26
CA PHE A 140 34.33 -37.89 8.57
C PHE A 140 33.70 -38.50 9.81
N ILE A 141 32.89 -37.70 10.49
CA ILE A 141 32.10 -38.09 11.66
C ILE A 141 30.71 -37.51 11.48
N ILE A 142 29.69 -38.34 11.70
CA ILE A 142 28.29 -37.91 11.73
C ILE A 142 27.84 -37.90 13.19
N LEU A 143 27.34 -36.75 13.64
CA LEU A 143 26.79 -36.56 14.98
C LEU A 143 25.30 -36.31 14.85
N GLN A 144 24.46 -37.22 15.35
CA GLN A 144 23.03 -37.01 15.45
C GLN A 144 22.73 -36.27 16.76
N TYR A 145 22.14 -35.08 16.68
CA TYR A 145 21.82 -34.26 17.84
C TYR A 145 20.40 -33.69 17.72
N GLN A 146 19.55 -34.01 18.70
CA GLN A 146 18.14 -33.64 18.73
C GLN A 146 17.39 -34.05 17.46
N GLN A 147 17.06 -33.11 16.58
CA GLN A 147 16.39 -33.36 15.28
C GLN A 147 17.31 -33.08 14.09
N THR A 148 18.61 -32.90 14.33
CA THR A 148 19.58 -32.49 13.32
C THR A 148 20.72 -33.48 13.21
N ASP A 149 21.22 -33.67 12.00
CA ASP A 149 22.48 -34.38 11.78
C ASP A 149 23.58 -33.36 11.52
N VAL A 150 24.77 -33.61 12.03
CA VAL A 150 25.96 -32.79 11.81
C VAL A 150 27.05 -33.66 11.21
N LEU A 151 27.40 -33.41 9.96
CA LEU A 151 28.55 -34.02 9.30
C LEU A 151 29.77 -33.13 9.51
N LYS A 152 30.79 -33.67 10.18
CA LYS A 152 32.13 -33.08 10.22
C LYS A 152 33.01 -33.90 9.29
N ALA A 153 33.56 -33.28 8.27
CA ALA A 153 34.41 -33.92 7.28
C ALA A 153 35.64 -33.07 7.03
N ASP A 154 36.81 -33.55 7.46
CA ASP A 154 38.05 -32.77 7.53
C ASP A 154 37.81 -31.40 8.24
N ASP A 155 38.02 -30.27 7.55
CA ASP A 155 37.77 -28.92 8.10
C ASP A 155 36.33 -28.41 7.88
N LEU A 156 35.48 -29.19 7.21
CA LEU A 156 34.12 -28.81 6.87
C LEU A 156 33.13 -29.28 7.93
N LYS A 157 32.20 -28.39 8.30
CA LYS A 157 31.04 -28.71 9.15
C LYS A 157 29.75 -28.42 8.38
N LEU A 158 28.95 -29.45 8.15
CA LEU A 158 27.63 -29.36 7.51
C LEU A 158 26.55 -29.77 8.50
N GLU A 159 25.47 -28.99 8.53
CA GLU A 159 24.33 -29.21 9.42
C GLU A 159 23.08 -29.51 8.58
N PHE A 160 22.33 -30.52 9.00
CA PHE A 160 21.15 -31.03 8.33
C PHE A 160 19.96 -30.84 9.26
N PRO A 161 18.88 -30.18 8.81
CA PRO A 161 17.73 -29.86 9.66
C PRO A 161 16.85 -31.07 10.01
N GLU A 162 17.08 -32.22 9.39
CA GLU A 162 16.37 -33.48 9.62
C GLU A 162 17.37 -34.64 9.72
N HIS A 163 16.97 -35.74 10.37
CA HIS A 163 17.74 -36.99 10.37
C HIS A 163 17.85 -37.53 8.95
N THR A 164 18.99 -37.24 8.36
CA THR A 164 19.29 -37.41 6.95
C THR A 164 20.10 -38.69 6.72
N PHE A 165 20.88 -39.12 7.71
CA PHE A 165 21.73 -40.30 7.60
C PHE A 165 21.12 -41.47 8.36
N ASP A 166 21.03 -42.62 7.71
CA ASP A 166 20.72 -43.87 8.38
C ASP A 166 22.00 -44.41 9.04
N THR A 167 22.16 -44.13 10.32
CA THR A 167 23.30 -44.59 11.11
C THR A 167 23.22 -46.08 11.49
N SER A 168 22.13 -46.78 11.17
CA SER A 168 22.05 -48.24 11.35
C SER A 168 22.86 -49.00 10.30
N GLN A 169 23.13 -48.35 9.17
CA GLN A 169 23.93 -48.87 8.08
C GLN A 169 25.34 -48.26 8.08
N GLY A 170 26.35 -49.07 7.75
CA GLY A 170 27.70 -48.56 7.51
C GLY A 170 27.73 -47.70 6.23
N ILE A 171 28.49 -46.61 6.26
CA ILE A 171 28.73 -45.77 5.08
C ILE A 171 30.01 -46.26 4.40
N ARG A 172 29.85 -46.75 3.17
CA ARG A 172 30.95 -47.27 2.35
C ARG A 172 31.70 -46.15 1.62
N ASN A 173 30.97 -45.15 1.12
CA ASN A 173 31.54 -44.01 0.41
C ASN A 173 30.76 -42.73 0.74
N LEU A 174 31.48 -41.62 0.90
CA LEU A 174 30.89 -40.30 1.10
C LEU A 174 31.65 -39.31 0.21
N GLN A 175 30.92 -38.63 -0.67
CA GLN A 175 31.45 -37.57 -1.52
C GLN A 175 30.69 -36.27 -1.26
N ILE A 176 31.42 -35.18 -1.14
CA ILE A 176 30.85 -33.84 -0.99
C ILE A 176 30.90 -33.17 -2.36
N LEU A 177 29.73 -32.69 -2.80
CA LEU A 177 29.58 -31.96 -4.05
C LEU A 177 29.79 -30.47 -3.78
N PHE A 178 30.64 -29.85 -4.59
CA PHE A 178 30.93 -28.42 -4.56
C PHE A 178 30.56 -27.74 -5.86
N THR A 179 30.14 -26.47 -5.79
CA THR A 179 29.96 -25.64 -6.99
C THR A 179 31.30 -25.35 -7.66
N ARG A 180 31.25 -25.07 -8.97
CA ARG A 180 32.46 -25.05 -9.80
C ARG A 180 33.27 -23.77 -9.63
N ILE A 181 32.60 -22.64 -9.44
CA ILE A 181 33.16 -21.29 -9.39
C ILE A 181 33.32 -20.86 -7.93
N LEU A 182 32.26 -20.89 -7.12
CA LEU A 182 32.33 -20.43 -5.73
C LEU A 182 32.90 -21.47 -4.75
N ASN A 183 33.09 -22.71 -5.21
CA ASN A 183 33.58 -23.82 -4.40
C ASN A 183 32.79 -23.99 -3.09
N LYS A 184 31.47 -23.86 -3.16
CA LYS A 184 30.57 -24.00 -2.01
C LYS A 184 29.92 -25.38 -1.98
N PRO A 185 29.76 -25.99 -0.79
CA PRO A 185 29.10 -27.29 -0.67
C PRO A 185 27.63 -27.15 -1.08
N VAL A 186 27.16 -28.07 -1.90
CA VAL A 186 25.80 -28.06 -2.46
C VAL A 186 25.04 -29.37 -2.22
N GLY A 187 25.77 -30.47 -2.11
CA GLY A 187 25.17 -31.79 -1.94
C GLY A 187 26.17 -32.78 -1.37
N LEU A 188 25.64 -33.95 -1.04
CA LEU A 188 26.42 -35.12 -0.66
C LEU A 188 25.97 -36.30 -1.52
N ASP A 189 26.90 -37.14 -1.94
CA ASP A 189 26.61 -38.49 -2.43
C ASP A 189 27.07 -39.47 -1.36
N VAL A 190 26.13 -40.26 -0.83
CA VAL A 190 26.39 -41.29 0.18
C VAL A 190 26.03 -42.66 -0.40
N THR A 191 26.97 -43.59 -0.28
CA THR A 191 26.81 -45.01 -0.61
C THR A 191 26.86 -45.81 0.67
N TYR A 192 25.81 -46.57 0.97
CA TYR A 192 25.78 -47.47 2.12
C TYR A 192 26.41 -48.84 1.78
N GLU A 193 26.78 -49.60 2.81
CA GLU A 193 27.39 -50.94 2.66
C GLU A 193 26.47 -51.94 1.95
N ASP A 194 25.14 -51.78 2.06
CA ASP A 194 24.16 -52.64 1.37
C ASP A 194 24.04 -52.38 -0.14
N GLY A 195 24.78 -51.39 -0.66
CA GLY A 195 24.76 -50.98 -2.06
C GLY A 195 23.55 -50.13 -2.44
N SER A 196 22.72 -49.71 -1.48
CA SER A 196 21.76 -48.64 -1.70
C SER A 196 22.51 -47.31 -1.90
N ASP A 197 22.23 -46.69 -3.04
CA ASP A 197 22.98 -45.55 -3.54
C ASP A 197 22.04 -44.37 -3.83
N VAL A 198 22.54 -43.16 -3.53
CA VAL A 198 22.07 -41.82 -3.94
C VAL A 198 20.96 -41.20 -3.08
N PHE A 199 21.33 -40.73 -1.89
CA PHE A 199 20.64 -39.61 -1.25
C PHE A 199 21.47 -38.33 -1.44
N THR A 200 20.92 -37.34 -2.17
CA THR A 200 21.55 -36.01 -2.42
C THR A 200 20.83 -34.90 -1.67
N PRO A 201 21.03 -34.76 -0.34
CA PRO A 201 20.49 -33.62 0.38
C PRO A 201 21.12 -32.34 -0.14
N LYS A 202 20.30 -31.32 -0.42
CA LYS A 202 20.83 -29.98 -0.67
C LYS A 202 21.38 -29.43 0.64
N VAL A 203 22.64 -29.04 0.65
CA VAL A 203 23.34 -28.52 1.82
C VAL A 203 23.96 -27.16 1.56
N GLY A 204 24.31 -26.47 2.65
CA GLY A 204 25.04 -25.22 2.59
C GLY A 204 24.24 -24.10 1.94
N THR A 205 24.95 -23.20 1.27
CA THR A 205 24.41 -21.95 0.72
C THR A 205 23.23 -22.17 -0.24
N TYR A 206 23.28 -23.24 -1.05
CA TYR A 206 22.33 -23.45 -2.14
C TYR A 206 21.03 -24.15 -1.75
N ALA A 207 20.93 -24.67 -0.52
CA ALA A 207 19.69 -25.23 0.02
C ALA A 207 18.55 -24.20 -0.01
N PHE A 208 18.85 -22.95 0.38
CA PHE A 208 17.87 -21.87 0.43
C PHE A 208 17.78 -21.08 -0.88
N PHE A 209 18.85 -21.08 -1.70
CA PHE A 209 18.89 -20.27 -2.93
C PHE A 209 17.95 -20.79 -4.00
N GLY A 210 17.63 -22.09 -4.00
CA GLY A 210 16.63 -22.66 -4.91
C GLY A 210 15.27 -21.98 -4.82
N PHE A 211 14.90 -21.45 -3.65
CA PHE A 211 13.70 -20.64 -3.46
C PHE A 211 13.98 -19.14 -3.62
N LEU A 212 15.08 -18.67 -3.03
CA LEU A 212 15.39 -17.24 -2.96
C LEU A 212 15.62 -16.60 -4.34
N ILE A 213 16.30 -17.32 -5.24
CA ILE A 213 16.64 -16.80 -6.58
C ILE A 213 15.35 -16.58 -7.39
N PRO A 214 14.47 -17.59 -7.61
CA PRO A 214 13.19 -17.37 -8.29
C PRO A 214 12.33 -16.29 -7.63
N PHE A 215 12.26 -16.26 -6.30
CA PHE A 215 11.51 -15.26 -5.56
C PHE A 215 12.00 -13.83 -5.86
N THR A 216 13.33 -13.64 -5.92
CA THR A 216 13.94 -12.36 -6.27
C THR A 216 13.60 -11.93 -7.70
N PHE A 217 13.62 -12.86 -8.66
CA PHE A 217 13.18 -12.57 -10.04
C PHE A 217 11.70 -12.19 -10.12
N ILE A 218 10.82 -12.87 -9.36
CA ILE A 218 9.39 -12.53 -9.31
C ILE A 218 9.19 -11.10 -8.77
N LEU A 219 9.87 -10.75 -7.67
CA LEU A 219 9.80 -9.39 -7.13
C LEU A 219 10.32 -8.35 -8.14
N ALA A 220 11.39 -8.66 -8.86
CA ALA A 220 11.92 -7.78 -9.90
C ALA A 220 10.94 -7.62 -11.07
N LEU A 221 10.24 -8.68 -11.49
CA LEU A 221 9.18 -8.58 -12.52
C LEU A 221 8.06 -7.63 -12.08
N ILE A 222 7.66 -7.68 -10.81
CA ILE A 222 6.67 -6.75 -10.25
C ILE A 222 7.25 -5.33 -10.20
N TYR A 223 8.51 -5.16 -9.82
CA TYR A 223 9.19 -3.86 -9.76
C TYR A 223 9.24 -3.14 -11.11
N PHE A 224 9.43 -3.89 -12.20
CA PHE A 224 9.47 -3.36 -13.57
C PHE A 224 8.09 -3.30 -14.25
N LYS A 225 7.02 -3.75 -13.60
CA LYS A 225 5.67 -3.69 -14.16
C LYS A 225 5.24 -2.23 -14.37
N ALA A 226 4.74 -1.95 -15.57
CA ALA A 226 4.24 -0.63 -15.94
C ALA A 226 3.10 -0.17 -15.03
N GLY A 227 3.10 1.13 -14.67
CA GLY A 227 2.04 1.75 -13.87
C GLY A 227 2.25 1.73 -12.34
N LEU A 228 3.36 1.16 -11.84
CA LEU A 228 3.69 1.28 -10.42
C LEU A 228 4.12 2.71 -10.05
N SER A 229 3.60 3.22 -8.94
CA SER A 229 4.04 4.50 -8.37
C SER A 229 5.52 4.43 -7.94
N PRO A 230 6.26 5.55 -7.97
CA PRO A 230 7.64 5.59 -7.48
C PRO A 230 7.80 5.10 -6.03
N GLU A 231 6.81 5.39 -5.18
CA GLU A 231 6.78 4.94 -3.77
C GLU A 231 6.67 3.41 -3.63
N ASN A 232 5.83 2.78 -4.46
CA ASN A 232 5.70 1.32 -4.47
C ASN A 232 6.96 0.66 -5.04
N ARG A 233 7.58 1.27 -6.06
CA ARG A 233 8.88 0.80 -6.58
C ARG A 233 9.96 0.91 -5.52
N LEU A 234 10.04 2.02 -4.78
CA LEU A 234 10.98 2.18 -3.67
C LEU A 234 10.79 1.07 -2.63
N THR A 235 9.55 0.83 -2.20
CA THR A 235 9.20 -0.24 -1.25
C THR A 235 9.64 -1.60 -1.77
N LEU A 236 9.25 -1.97 -2.99
CA LEU A 236 9.65 -3.26 -3.60
C LEU A 236 11.16 -3.40 -3.74
N GLY A 237 11.86 -2.33 -4.12
CA GLY A 237 13.31 -2.36 -4.24
C GLY A 237 14.00 -2.61 -2.90
N ILE A 238 13.49 -2.04 -1.80
CA ILE A 238 13.96 -2.38 -0.45
C ILE A 238 13.69 -3.85 -0.12
N PHE A 239 12.51 -4.39 -0.46
CA PHE A 239 12.20 -5.80 -0.25
C PHE A 239 13.10 -6.74 -1.06
N ILE A 240 13.53 -6.34 -2.27
CA ILE A 240 14.50 -7.09 -3.10
C ILE A 240 15.90 -7.11 -2.45
N MET A 241 16.28 -6.10 -1.67
CA MET A 241 17.58 -6.09 -0.97
C MET A 241 17.67 -7.14 0.13
N ILE A 242 16.56 -7.48 0.79
CA ILE A 242 16.53 -8.44 1.91
C ILE A 242 17.06 -9.82 1.50
N PRO A 243 16.51 -10.49 0.46
CA PRO A 243 17.04 -11.78 0.02
C PRO A 243 18.48 -11.65 -0.47
N PHE A 244 18.86 -10.53 -1.11
CA PHE A 244 20.25 -10.31 -1.52
C PHE A 244 21.21 -10.28 -0.33
N ILE A 245 20.88 -9.57 0.75
CA ILE A 245 21.70 -9.55 1.98
C ILE A 245 21.79 -10.96 2.59
N MET A 246 20.67 -11.69 2.65
CA MET A 246 20.68 -13.09 3.11
C MET A 246 21.59 -13.98 2.25
N GLN A 247 21.64 -13.77 0.93
CA GLN A 247 22.56 -14.49 0.04
C GLN A 247 24.01 -14.21 0.40
N ILE A 248 24.38 -12.94 0.59
CA ILE A 248 25.75 -12.56 0.95
C ILE A 248 26.18 -13.20 2.29
N ILE A 249 25.31 -13.14 3.31
CA ILE A 249 25.58 -13.75 4.62
C ILE A 249 25.74 -15.28 4.50
N ALA A 250 24.88 -15.94 3.72
CA ALA A 250 24.94 -17.38 3.52
C ALA A 250 26.21 -17.83 2.77
N ILE A 251 26.69 -17.03 1.81
CA ILE A 251 27.95 -17.29 1.08
C ILE A 251 29.18 -17.07 1.96
N ALA A 252 29.08 -16.17 2.95
CA ALA A 252 30.18 -15.89 3.89
C ALA A 252 30.27 -16.91 5.04
N LYS A 253 29.15 -17.56 5.41
CA LYS A 253 29.09 -18.53 6.51
C LYS A 253 29.68 -19.89 6.14
N TYR A 254 29.36 -20.39 4.94
CA TYR A 254 29.90 -21.61 4.35
C TYR A 254 31.04 -21.26 3.39
#